data_AF-A0A8J3WRG5-F1
#
_entry.id   AF-A0A8J3WRG5-F1
#
_cell.length_a   1.000
_cell.length_b   1.000
_cell.length_c   1.000
_cell.angle_alpha   90.00
_cell.angle_beta   90.00
_cell.angle_gamma   90.00
#
_symmetry.space_group_name_H-M   'P 1'
#
loop_
_entity.id
_entity.type
_entity.pdbx_description
1 polymer ?
#
loop_
_entity_poly.entity_id
_entity_poly.type
_entity_poly.pdbx_seq_one_letter_code
_entity_poly.pdbx_strand_id
1 'polypeptide(L)'
;MTEDLLSAVRSGDRRASLEAIRDRLAAELVEADGKNAASIAKELRATLAELDALPGGEESKLDDLAARRAARRADATGREMA
;
A
#
# COMPACT_ATOMS: atom_id res chain seq x y z
N MET A 1 0.54 -18.26 0.99
CA MET A 1 1.82 -18.63 0.38
C MET A 1 2.55 -17.32 0.17
N THR A 2 3.63 -17.06 0.89
CA THR A 2 4.53 -15.95 0.54
C THR A 2 5.30 -16.38 -0.69
N GLU A 3 5.00 -15.78 -1.83
CA GLU A 3 5.80 -16.00 -3.04
C GLU A 3 7.25 -15.59 -2.81
N ASP A 4 8.18 -16.38 -3.34
CA ASP A 4 9.60 -16.11 -3.21
C ASP A 4 9.95 -14.87 -4.06
N LEU A 5 10.34 -13.79 -3.39
CA LEU A 5 10.66 -12.50 -4.02
C LEU A 5 11.68 -12.66 -5.16
N LEU A 6 12.68 -13.52 -4.98
CA LEU A 6 13.70 -13.75 -5.99
C LEU A 6 13.12 -14.42 -7.25
N SER A 7 12.23 -15.39 -7.07
CA SER A 7 11.49 -16.03 -8.16
C SER A 7 10.59 -15.04 -8.90
N ALA A 8 9.81 -14.23 -8.17
CA ALA A 8 8.91 -13.23 -8.73
C ALA A 8 9.67 -12.21 -9.60
N VAL A 9 10.77 -11.66 -9.09
CA VAL A 9 11.61 -10.71 -9.84
C VAL A 9 12.24 -11.35 -11.07
N ARG A 10 12.68 -12.61 -10.99
CA ARG A 10 13.28 -13.33 -12.12
C ARG A 10 12.27 -13.70 -13.21
N SER A 11 11.00 -13.86 -12.85
CA SER A 11 9.95 -14.18 -13.81
C SER A 11 9.71 -13.06 -14.83
N GLY A 12 10.08 -11.82 -14.50
CA GLY A 12 9.78 -10.64 -15.30
C GLY A 12 8.32 -10.18 -15.19
N ASP A 13 7.49 -10.88 -14.40
CA ASP A 13 6.15 -10.43 -14.07
C ASP A 13 6.22 -9.28 -13.06
N ARG A 14 5.91 -8.07 -13.56
CA ARG A 14 5.95 -6.85 -12.76
C ARG A 14 4.93 -6.87 -11.63
N ARG A 15 3.73 -7.44 -11.84
CA ARG A 15 2.69 -7.51 -10.80
C ARG A 15 3.11 -8.48 -9.70
N ALA A 16 3.53 -9.69 -10.07
CA ALA A 16 4.00 -10.67 -9.09
C ALA A 16 5.20 -10.16 -8.28
N SER A 17 6.10 -9.42 -8.93
CA SER A 17 7.24 -8.77 -8.25
C SER A 17 6.78 -7.76 -7.20
N LEU A 18 5.84 -6.89 -7.55
CA LEU A 18 5.31 -5.87 -6.64
C LEU A 18 4.46 -6.48 -5.51
N GLU A 19 3.73 -7.56 -5.78
CA GLU A 19 3.00 -8.31 -4.77
C GLU A 19 3.94 -8.97 -3.75
N ALA A 20 5.03 -9.57 -4.20
CA ALA A 20 6.06 -10.12 -3.31
C ALA A 20 6.76 -9.03 -2.48
N ILE A 21 7.02 -7.86 -3.07
CA ILE A 21 7.59 -6.70 -2.36
C ILE A 21 6.60 -6.18 -1.30
N ARG A 22 5.31 -6.06 -1.64
CA ARG A 22 4.25 -5.66 -0.71
C ARG A 22 4.22 -6.58 0.51
N ASP A 23 4.22 -7.90 0.29
CA ASP A 23 4.12 -8.88 1.37
C ASP A 23 5.35 -8.83 2.29
N ARG A 24 6.53 -8.63 1.70
CA ARG A 24 7.78 -8.46 2.45
C ARG A 24 7.76 -7.18 3.30
N LEU A 25 7.38 -6.04 2.71
CA LEU A 25 7.32 -4.76 3.41
C LEU A 25 6.26 -4.77 4.51
N ALA A 26 5.13 -5.44 4.31
CA ALA A 26 4.10 -5.61 5.33
C ALA A 26 4.64 -6.42 6.53
N ALA A 27 5.35 -7.52 6.27
CA ALA A 27 5.97 -8.32 7.33
C ALA A 27 7.04 -7.53 8.10
N GLU A 28 7.89 -6.77 7.40
CA GLU A 28 8.92 -5.95 8.03
C GLU A 28 8.33 -4.77 8.83
N LEU A 29 7.21 -4.19 8.37
CA LEU A 29 6.56 -3.09 9.06
C LEU A 29 5.98 -3.50 10.42
N VAL A 30 5.48 -4.74 10.54
CA VAL A 30 4.93 -5.26 11.81
C VAL A 30 6.02 -5.30 12.89
N GLU A 31 7.25 -5.61 12.51
CA GLU A 31 8.39 -5.77 13.42
C GLU A 31 9.24 -4.49 13.56
N ALA A 32 8.91 -3.42 12.82
CA ALA A 32 9.73 -2.21 12.75
C ALA A 32 9.31 -1.16 13.79
N ASP A 33 10.31 -0.51 14.38
CA ASP A 33 10.11 0.59 15.34
C ASP A 33 10.48 1.96 14.77
N GLY A 34 9.82 2.99 15.30
CA GLY A 34 10.18 4.39 15.16
C GLY A 34 10.45 4.83 13.70
N LYS A 35 11.70 5.22 13.42
CA LYS A 35 12.10 5.76 12.11
C LYS A 35 12.07 4.72 10.99
N ASN A 36 12.33 3.45 11.29
CA ASN A 36 12.30 2.39 10.27
C ASN A 36 10.86 2.10 9.86
N ALA A 37 9.92 2.10 10.81
CA ALA A 37 8.49 1.93 10.52
C ALA A 37 7.98 3.02 9.56
N ALA A 38 8.36 4.27 9.77
CA ALA A 38 7.95 5.37 8.88
C ALA A 38 8.45 5.20 7.44
N SER A 39 9.71 4.78 7.28
CA SER A 39 10.30 4.53 5.96
C SER A 39 9.65 3.33 5.27
N ILE A 40 9.49 2.20 5.98
CA ILE A 40 8.86 0.99 5.43
C ILE A 40 7.39 1.26 5.07
N ALA A 41 6.66 2.00 5.90
CA ALA A 41 5.27 2.38 5.61
C ALA A 41 5.17 3.27 4.35
N LYS A 42 6.15 4.14 4.11
CA LYS A 42 6.18 4.98 2.90
C LYS A 42 6.40 4.13 1.66
N GLU A 43 7.38 3.24 1.68
CA GLU A 43 7.67 2.35 0.54
C GLU A 43 6.49 1.40 0.27
N LEU A 44 5.89 0.82 1.32
CA LEU A 44 4.70 -0.03 1.17
C LEU A 44 3.54 0.72 0.49
N ARG A 45 3.31 1.98 0.87
CA ARG A 45 2.28 2.81 0.22
C ARG A 45 2.60 3.09 -1.25
N ALA A 46 3.87 3.26 -1.61
CA ALA A 46 4.28 3.45 -3.00
C ALA A 46 4.06 2.16 -3.81
N THR A 47 4.44 1.00 -3.27
CA THR A 47 4.22 -0.31 -3.91
C THR A 47 2.73 -0.59 -4.14
N LEU A 48 1.87 -0.29 -3.16
CA LEU A 48 0.42 -0.43 -3.32
C LEU A 48 -0.12 0.47 -4.43
N ALA A 49 0.28 1.75 -4.46
CA ALA A 49 -0.14 2.68 -5.50
C ALA A 49 0.33 2.23 -6.90
N GLU A 50 1.52 1.63 -7.02
CA GLU A 50 2.01 1.07 -8.28
C GLU A 50 1.21 -0.15 -8.72
N LEU A 51 0.82 -1.03 -7.78
CA LEU A 51 -0.05 -2.18 -8.04
C LEU A 51 -1.44 -1.75 -8.54
N ASP A 52 -2.04 -0.75 -7.89
CA ASP A 52 -3.35 -0.20 -8.29
C ASP A 52 -3.29 0.45 -9.68
N ALA A 53 -2.14 1.03 -10.05
CA ALA A 53 -1.94 1.62 -11.37
C ALA A 53 -1.68 0.58 -12.49
N LEU A 54 -1.42 -0.70 -12.16
CA LEU A 54 -1.19 -1.72 -13.19
C LEU A 54 -2.51 -2.12 -13.87
N PRO A 55 -2.55 -2.14 -15.21
CA PRO A 55 -3.76 -2.55 -15.94
C PRO A 55 -4.12 -4.01 -15.63
N GLY A 56 -5.42 -4.29 -15.51
CA GLY A 56 -5.93 -5.65 -15.30
C GLY A 56 -6.02 -6.12 -13.84
N GLY A 57 -5.97 -5.21 -12.86
CA GLY A 57 -6.33 -5.50 -11.46
C GLY A 57 -7.83 -5.31 -11.22
N GLU A 58 -8.45 -6.16 -10.42
CA GLU A 58 -9.82 -5.96 -9.91
C GLU A 58 -9.87 -4.62 -9.15
N GLU A 59 -10.82 -3.76 -9.50
CA GLU A 59 -10.98 -2.43 -8.91
C GLU A 59 -11.16 -2.55 -7.38
N SER A 60 -10.15 -2.14 -6.62
CA SER A 60 -10.10 -2.38 -5.17
C SER A 60 -11.02 -1.42 -4.43
N LYS A 61 -12.05 -1.96 -3.75
CA LYS A 61 -12.99 -1.23 -2.89
C LYS A 61 -12.34 -0.46 -1.72
N LEU A 62 -11.02 -0.52 -1.58
CA LEU A 62 -10.23 0.26 -0.62
C LEU A 62 -10.16 1.75 -0.99
N ASP A 63 -10.25 2.11 -2.28
CA ASP A 63 -10.32 3.51 -2.72
C ASP A 63 -11.57 4.22 -2.19
N ASP A 64 -12.70 3.53 -2.15
CA ASP A 64 -13.94 3.99 -1.53
C ASP A 64 -13.77 4.29 -0.03
N LEU A 65 -12.95 3.49 0.67
CA LEU A 65 -12.70 3.69 2.10
C LEU A 65 -11.76 4.87 2.34
N ALA A 66 -10.77 5.09 1.47
CA ALA A 66 -9.91 6.27 1.50
C ALA A 66 -10.71 7.56 1.22
N ALA A 67 -11.60 7.54 0.23
CA ALA A 67 -12.54 8.62 -0.07
C ALA A 67 -13.46 8.93 1.13
N ARG A 68 -14.04 7.91 1.77
CA ARG A 68 -14.86 8.08 2.99
C ARG A 68 -14.07 8.61 4.19
N ARG A 69 -12.77 8.29 4.30
CA ARG A 69 -11.90 8.85 5.35
C ARG A 69 -11.51 10.29 5.07
N ALA A 70 -11.27 10.65 3.80
CA ALA A 70 -11.03 12.04 3.39
C ALA A 70 -12.26 12.92 3.64
N ALA A 71 -13.44 12.45 3.26
CA ALA A 71 -14.70 13.16 3.49
C ALA A 71 -14.95 13.45 4.98
N ARG A 72 -14.72 12.46 5.86
CA ARG A 72 -14.86 12.66 7.32
C ARG A 72 -13.86 13.66 7.90
N ARG A 73 -12.63 13.71 7.40
CA ARG A 73 -11.62 14.69 7.86
C ARG A 73 -11.97 16.10 7.41
N ALA A 74 -12.44 16.27 6.17
CA ALA A 74 -12.88 17.57 5.67
C ALA A 74 -14.08 18.12 6.46
N ASP A 75 -15.03 17.26 6.82
CA ASP A 75 -16.20 17.62 7.63
C ASP A 75 -15.81 18.04 9.06
N ALA A 76 -14.82 17.36 9.66
CA ALA A 76 -14.30 17.72 10.98
C ALA A 76 -13.61 19.09 11.00
N THR A 77 -12.81 19.43 9.98
CA THR A 77 -12.12 20.72 9.89
C THR A 77 -13.08 21.88 9.59
N GLY A 78 -14.16 21.65 8.84
CA GLY A 78 -15.17 22.67 8.55
C GLY A 78 -16.02 23.07 9.77
N ARG A 79 -16.12 22.20 10.77
CA ARG A 79 -16.94 22.40 11.98
C ARG A 79 -16.20 23.11 13.12
N GLU A 80 -14.87 23.24 13.01
CA GLU A 80 -14.01 23.94 13.97
C GLU A 80 -13.77 25.42 13.58
N MET A 81 -14.13 25.79 12.35
CA MET A 81 -13.94 27.13 11.76
C MET A 81 -15.27 27.88 11.51
N ALA A 82 -16.40 27.36 12.01
CA ALA A 82 -17.73 27.97 11.96
C ALA A 82 -18.25 28.25 13.37
#